data_AF-A0A7X1PBC1-F1
#
_entry.id   AF-A0A7X1PBC1-F1
#
_cell.length_a   1.000
_cell.length_b   1.000
_cell.length_c   1.000
_cell.angle_alpha   90.00
_cell.angle_beta   90.00
_cell.angle_gamma   90.00
#
_symmetry.space_group_name_H-M   'P 1'
#
loop_
_entity.id
_entity.type
_entity.pdbx_description
1 polymer ?
#
loop_
_entity_poly.entity_id
_entity_poly.type
_entity_poly.pdbx_seq_one_letter_code
_entity_poly.pdbx_strand_id
1 'polypeptide(L)'
;MRRRYTTNPTLQRDPYTKRGYPHKSASAFPFLARPERSSKPRKTGVTVVSDRAQSLAQASSYVEPLGDLVDHMKLPDHVGLMWRLPGELIQKKNAIYKEAGIETLLVEYRTKSPRCRAKSRSSWSALRSLASAAWR
;
A
#
# COMPACT_ATOMS: atom_id res chain seq x y z
N MET A 1 37.72 -26.08 -26.58
CA MET A 1 36.36 -25.60 -26.90
C MET A 1 35.94 -24.53 -25.88
N ARG A 2 35.83 -23.25 -26.28
CA ARG A 2 35.32 -22.17 -25.41
C ARG A 2 33.91 -21.78 -25.90
N ARG A 3 32.87 -22.06 -25.10
CA ARG A 3 31.48 -21.64 -25.40
C ARG A 3 31.36 -20.14 -25.11
N ARG A 4 31.07 -19.34 -26.14
CA ARG A 4 30.65 -17.95 -26.00
C ARG A 4 29.14 -17.96 -25.75
N TYR A 5 28.69 -17.42 -24.63
CA TYR A 5 27.27 -17.18 -24.39
C TYR A 5 26.91 -15.80 -24.95
N THR A 6 25.94 -15.78 -25.86
CA THR A 6 25.31 -14.58 -26.42
C THR A 6 24.38 -13.96 -25.37
N THR A 7 24.63 -12.71 -24.97
CA THR A 7 23.77 -11.96 -24.06
C THR A 7 22.60 -11.33 -24.81
N ASN A 8 21.36 -11.73 -24.49
CA ASN A 8 20.13 -11.12 -24.98
C ASN A 8 19.91 -9.73 -24.31
N PRO A 9 19.60 -8.65 -25.06
CA PRO A 9 19.63 -7.28 -24.56
C PRO A 9 18.32 -6.73 -23.97
N THR A 10 17.32 -7.55 -23.66
CA THR A 10 16.01 -7.08 -23.15
C THR A 10 15.82 -7.36 -21.66
N LEU A 11 16.60 -6.69 -20.82
CA LEU A 11 16.33 -6.61 -19.37
C LEU A 11 15.85 -5.19 -19.03
N GLN A 12 14.54 -5.05 -18.82
CA GLN A 12 13.93 -3.88 -18.19
C GLN A 12 14.69 -3.52 -16.91
N ARG A 13 14.98 -2.23 -16.74
CA ARG A 13 15.79 -1.72 -15.62
C ARG A 13 15.01 -1.86 -14.30
N ASP A 14 15.44 -2.81 -13.49
CA ASP A 14 14.88 -3.13 -12.17
C ASP A 14 15.30 -2.08 -11.12
N PRO A 15 14.36 -1.41 -10.41
CA PRO A 15 14.66 -0.32 -9.47
C PRO A 15 15.58 -0.69 -8.28
N TYR A 16 15.84 -1.97 -8.01
CA TYR A 16 16.76 -2.41 -6.94
C TYR A 16 18.26 -2.30 -7.29
N THR A 17 18.61 -2.01 -8.55
CA THR A 17 20.02 -1.78 -8.95
C THR A 17 20.68 -0.58 -8.28
N LYS A 18 19.91 0.39 -7.76
CA LYS A 18 20.46 1.60 -7.13
C LYS A 18 21.23 1.37 -5.83
N ARG A 19 21.11 0.21 -5.18
CA ARG A 19 21.76 -0.08 -3.88
C ARG A 19 22.97 -1.04 -3.95
N GLY A 20 23.47 -1.37 -5.14
CA GLY A 20 24.71 -2.16 -5.27
C GLY A 20 24.57 -3.65 -4.94
N TYR A 21 23.36 -4.19 -4.82
CA TYR A 21 23.14 -5.62 -4.65
C TYR A 21 23.30 -6.37 -5.99
N PRO A 22 24.11 -7.44 -6.06
CA PRO A 22 24.31 -8.20 -7.29
C PRO A 22 23.02 -8.93 -7.70
N HIS A 23 22.33 -8.40 -8.71
CA HIS A 23 21.12 -8.99 -9.29
C HIS A 23 21.44 -10.12 -10.27
N LYS A 24 21.78 -11.28 -9.71
CA LYS A 24 21.53 -12.61 -10.31
C LYS A 24 21.72 -13.71 -9.28
N SER A 25 21.28 -13.49 -8.04
CA SER A 25 21.36 -14.53 -7.02
C SER A 25 20.33 -15.62 -7.34
N ALA A 26 20.81 -16.84 -7.53
CA ALA A 26 19.97 -18.03 -7.47
C ALA A 26 19.02 -17.94 -6.26
N SER A 27 17.79 -18.45 -6.40
CA SER A 27 16.87 -18.57 -5.26
C SER A 27 17.61 -19.18 -4.07
N ALA A 28 17.46 -18.59 -2.88
CA ALA A 28 18.04 -19.17 -1.66
C ALA A 28 17.55 -20.62 -1.43
N PHE A 29 16.38 -20.96 -1.97
CA PHE A 29 15.79 -22.29 -1.95
C PHE A 29 15.42 -22.70 -3.40
N PRO A 30 16.31 -23.35 -4.15
CA PRO A 30 16.07 -23.69 -5.56
C PRO A 30 14.97 -24.73 -5.76
N PHE A 31 14.61 -25.47 -4.71
CA PHE A 31 13.54 -26.47 -4.73
C PHE A 31 12.14 -25.85 -4.51
N LEU A 32 12.05 -24.58 -4.09
CA LEU A 32 10.77 -23.90 -3.94
C LEU A 32 10.42 -23.19 -5.25
N ALA A 33 9.38 -23.66 -5.93
CA ALA A 33 8.78 -22.94 -7.04
C ALA A 33 7.98 -21.74 -6.50
N ARG A 34 8.41 -20.51 -6.81
CA ARG A 34 7.67 -19.30 -6.45
C ARG A 34 6.64 -19.01 -7.54
N PRO A 35 5.34 -18.93 -7.23
CA PRO A 35 4.36 -18.49 -8.22
C PRO A 35 4.67 -17.06 -8.66
N GLU A 36 4.48 -16.79 -9.94
CA GLU A 36 4.65 -15.43 -10.46
C GLU A 36 3.59 -14.51 -9.86
N ARG A 37 4.00 -13.29 -9.52
CA ARG A 37 3.12 -12.27 -8.94
C ARG A 37 3.09 -11.05 -9.85
N SER A 38 1.91 -10.46 -10.00
CA SER A 38 1.71 -9.22 -10.74
C SER A 38 2.48 -8.05 -10.11
N SER A 39 2.98 -7.14 -10.96
CA SER A 39 3.59 -5.88 -10.54
C SER A 39 2.52 -4.86 -10.12
N LYS A 40 2.89 -3.89 -9.26
CA LYS A 40 2.03 -2.75 -8.93
C LYS A 40 1.92 -1.77 -10.11
N PRO A 41 0.76 -1.10 -10.33
CA PRO A 41 -0.54 -1.34 -9.70
C PRO A 41 -1.17 -2.65 -10.16
N ARG A 42 -1.67 -3.46 -9.21
CA ARG A 42 -2.13 -4.82 -9.47
C ARG A 42 -3.60 -4.86 -9.87
N LYS A 43 -3.93 -5.65 -10.89
CA LYS A 43 -5.32 -5.96 -11.27
C LYS A 43 -5.82 -7.29 -10.68
N THR A 44 -4.90 -8.21 -10.38
CA THR A 44 -5.18 -9.54 -9.83
C THR A 44 -4.21 -9.82 -8.68
N GLY A 45 -4.64 -10.63 -7.70
CA GLY A 45 -3.83 -10.89 -6.50
C GLY A 45 -3.68 -9.67 -5.60
N VAL A 46 -4.70 -8.81 -5.55
CA VAL A 46 -4.72 -7.57 -4.78
C VAL A 46 -4.71 -7.89 -3.29
N THR A 47 -3.76 -7.30 -2.57
CA THR A 47 -3.63 -7.46 -1.12
C THR A 47 -4.15 -6.21 -0.41
N VAL A 48 -5.19 -6.40 0.39
CA VAL A 48 -5.81 -5.35 1.21
C VAL A 48 -5.54 -5.64 2.68
N VAL A 49 -4.91 -4.71 3.38
CA VAL A 49 -4.61 -4.81 4.81
C VAL A 49 -5.47 -3.84 5.59
N SER A 50 -5.89 -4.18 6.81
CA SER A 50 -6.65 -3.27 7.68
C SER A 50 -5.78 -2.73 8.81
N ASP A 51 -5.68 -1.41 8.91
CA ASP A 51 -4.94 -0.70 9.96
C ASP A 51 -5.88 -0.33 11.11
N ARG A 52 -5.79 -1.10 12.20
CA ARG A 52 -6.63 -0.94 13.40
C ARG A 52 -6.10 0.12 14.35
N ALA A 53 -6.02 1.36 13.88
CA ALA A 53 -5.54 2.51 14.65
C ALA A 53 -4.08 2.39 15.13
N GLN A 54 -3.19 1.87 14.29
CA GLN A 54 -1.76 1.80 14.60
C GLN A 54 -1.16 3.20 14.79
N SER A 55 -0.07 3.30 15.57
CA SER A 55 0.70 4.54 15.69
C SER A 55 1.43 4.88 14.39
N LEU A 56 1.93 6.12 14.27
CA LEU A 56 2.75 6.52 13.10
C LEU A 56 4.01 5.65 12.96
N ALA A 57 4.69 5.36 14.07
CA ALA A 57 5.87 4.51 14.07
C ALA A 57 5.54 3.10 13.61
N GLN A 58 4.43 2.53 14.09
CA GLN A 58 3.97 1.20 13.65
C GLN A 58 3.63 1.19 12.15
N ALA A 59 3.01 2.26 11.63
CA ALA A 59 2.73 2.36 10.20
C ALA A 59 4.02 2.37 9.38
N SER A 60 5.03 3.15 9.77
CA SER A 60 6.34 3.16 9.09
C SER A 60 7.05 1.81 9.17
N SER A 61 7.12 1.21 10.36
CA SER A 61 7.74 -0.12 10.56
C SER A 61 6.99 -1.23 9.82
N TYR A 62 5.70 -1.06 9.56
CA TYR A 62 4.92 -2.02 8.77
C TYR A 62 5.20 -1.90 7.27
N VAL A 63 5.34 -0.66 6.80
CA VAL A 63 5.55 -0.36 5.39
C VAL A 63 6.94 -0.78 4.91
N GLU A 64 7.96 -0.70 5.75
CA GLU A 64 9.33 -1.09 5.40
C GLU A 64 9.44 -2.54 4.87
N PRO A 65 8.94 -3.58 5.56
CA PRO A 65 9.01 -4.96 5.07
C PRO A 65 7.88 -5.35 4.10
N LEU A 66 6.70 -4.72 4.20
CA LEU A 66 5.49 -5.17 3.49
C LEU A 66 5.03 -4.24 2.37
N GLY A 67 5.75 -3.13 2.17
CA GLY A 67 5.42 -2.09 1.19
C GLY A 67 5.16 -2.66 -0.19
N ASP A 68 6.03 -3.55 -0.67
CA ASP A 68 5.92 -4.14 -2.02
C ASP A 68 4.76 -5.14 -2.14
N LEU A 69 4.33 -5.74 -1.04
CA LEU A 69 3.30 -6.79 -1.02
C LEU A 69 1.89 -6.23 -0.84
N VAL A 70 1.73 -5.06 -0.22
CA VAL A 70 0.42 -4.48 0.07
C VAL A 70 0.02 -3.49 -1.02
N ASP A 71 -1.21 -3.58 -1.51
CA ASP A 71 -1.74 -2.68 -2.53
C ASP A 71 -2.62 -1.59 -1.91
N HIS A 72 -3.47 -1.99 -0.97
CA HIS A 72 -4.38 -1.07 -0.30
C HIS A 72 -4.30 -1.17 1.22
N MET A 73 -4.31 -0.01 1.89
CA MET A 73 -4.44 0.10 3.33
C MET A 73 -5.84 0.56 3.69
N LYS A 74 -6.63 -0.31 4.29
CA LYS A 74 -7.97 -0.02 4.77
C LYS A 74 -7.88 0.56 6.18
N LEU A 75 -8.53 1.69 6.41
CA LEU A 75 -8.77 2.24 7.74
C LEU A 75 -10.16 1.79 8.25
N PRO A 76 -10.26 0.65 8.96
CA PRO A 76 -11.51 0.20 9.58
C PRO A 76 -12.03 1.23 10.59
N ASP A 77 -13.35 1.29 10.77
CA ASP A 77 -14.00 2.19 11.73
C ASP A 77 -13.68 3.68 11.53
N HIS A 78 -13.93 4.22 10.32
CA HIS A 78 -13.67 5.63 10.03
C HIS A 78 -14.38 6.57 11.02
N VAL A 79 -15.56 6.20 11.56
CA VAL A 79 -16.25 7.00 12.57
C VAL A 79 -15.43 7.01 13.86
N GLY A 80 -15.06 5.86 14.41
CA GLY A 80 -14.23 5.81 15.61
C GLY A 80 -12.88 6.51 15.44
N LEU A 81 -12.24 6.38 14.27
CA LEU A 81 -10.98 7.06 13.96
C LEU A 81 -11.16 8.58 13.91
N MET A 82 -12.23 9.12 13.32
CA MET A 82 -12.50 10.55 13.28
C MET A 82 -12.73 11.16 14.67
N TRP A 83 -13.30 10.39 15.60
CA TRP A 83 -13.55 10.85 16.97
C TRP A 83 -12.31 10.76 17.87
N ARG A 84 -11.41 9.79 17.61
CA ARG A 84 -10.27 9.50 18.49
C ARG A 84 -8.97 10.11 18.02
N LEU A 85 -8.82 10.34 16.71
CA LEU A 85 -7.56 10.77 16.10
C LEU A 85 -7.72 12.16 15.48
N PRO A 86 -6.73 13.05 15.66
CA PRO A 86 -6.74 14.33 14.96
C PRO A 86 -6.55 14.09 13.45
N GLY A 87 -7.18 14.94 12.64
CA GLY A 87 -7.11 14.83 11.17
C GLY A 87 -5.67 14.84 10.63
N GLU A 88 -4.78 15.61 11.27
CA GLU A 88 -3.36 15.67 10.93
C GLU A 88 -2.66 14.31 11.04
N LEU A 89 -3.03 13.49 12.03
CA LEU A 89 -2.43 12.16 12.21
C LEU A 89 -2.85 11.24 11.05
N ILE A 90 -4.12 11.30 10.64
CA ILE A 90 -4.61 10.54 9.48
C ILE A 90 -3.90 11.00 8.20
N GLN A 91 -3.69 12.30 8.02
CA GLN A 91 -2.92 12.84 6.88
C GLN A 91 -1.48 12.33 6.88
N LYS A 92 -0.80 12.35 8.03
CA LYS A 92 0.57 11.81 8.16
C LYS A 92 0.65 10.32 7.84
N LYS A 93 -0.34 9.52 8.25
CA LYS A 93 -0.42 8.09 7.87
C LYS A 93 -0.61 7.91 6.37
N ASN A 94 -1.51 8.66 5.77
CA ASN A 94 -1.75 8.61 4.33
C ASN A 94 -0.47 8.97 3.53
N ALA A 95 0.33 9.94 4.02
CA ALA A 95 1.61 10.28 3.41
C ALA A 95 2.59 9.08 3.43
N ILE A 96 2.74 8.41 4.58
CA ILE A 96 3.60 7.21 4.73
C ILE A 96 3.16 6.11 3.75
N TYR A 97 1.86 5.84 3.64
CA TYR A 97 1.35 4.82 2.71
C TYR A 97 1.53 5.22 1.25
N LYS A 98 1.33 6.50 0.91
CA LYS A 98 1.50 7.04 -0.44
C LYS A 98 2.95 6.94 -0.90
N GLU A 99 3.91 7.25 -0.04
CA GLU A 99 5.35 7.13 -0.35
C GLU A 99 5.74 5.69 -0.74
N ALA A 100 5.07 4.69 -0.18
CA ALA A 100 5.25 3.27 -0.51
C ALA A 100 4.36 2.76 -1.66
N GLY A 101 3.62 3.64 -2.32
CA GLY A 101 2.70 3.25 -3.39
C GLY A 101 1.56 2.34 -2.91
N ILE A 102 1.05 2.59 -1.70
CA ILE A 102 -0.11 1.92 -1.11
C ILE A 102 -1.28 2.90 -1.09
N GLU A 103 -2.41 2.51 -1.68
CA GLU A 103 -3.60 3.35 -1.71
C GLU A 103 -4.44 3.17 -0.44
N THR A 104 -4.81 4.26 0.22
CA THR A 104 -5.62 4.19 1.44
C THR A 104 -7.11 4.16 1.13
N LEU A 105 -7.82 3.16 1.65
CA LEU A 105 -9.26 2.98 1.50
C LEU A 105 -10.00 3.28 2.82
N LEU A 106 -11.01 4.13 2.74
CA LEU A 106 -11.98 4.33 3.82
C LEU A 106 -13.18 3.43 3.56
N VAL A 107 -13.53 2.56 4.52
CA VAL A 107 -14.75 1.76 4.37
C VAL A 107 -15.97 2.61 4.62
N GLU A 108 -16.85 2.66 3.61
CA GLU A 108 -18.20 3.15 3.78
C GLU A 108 -19.00 2.15 4.61
N TYR A 109 -19.21 2.46 5.89
CA TYR A 109 -20.27 1.82 6.64
C TYR A 109 -21.59 2.33 6.11
N ARG A 110 -22.32 1.46 5.41
CA ARG A 110 -23.73 1.70 5.09
C ARG A 110 -24.52 1.60 6.40
N THR A 111 -24.54 2.68 7.18
CA THR A 111 -25.28 2.72 8.46
C THR A 111 -26.76 2.51 8.17
N LYS A 112 -27.36 1.46 8.73
CA LYS A 112 -28.79 1.18 8.55
C LYS A 112 -29.66 2.32 9.13
N SER A 113 -29.19 3.05 10.15
CA SER A 113 -29.94 4.17 10.74
C SER A 113 -29.94 5.42 9.84
N PRO A 114 -31.10 6.08 9.63
CA PRO A 114 -31.21 7.32 8.86
C PRO A 114 -30.46 8.51 9.49
N ARG A 115 -30.42 8.57 10.83
CA ARG A 115 -29.80 9.68 11.60
C ARG A 115 -28.28 9.76 11.41
N CYS A 116 -27.60 8.62 11.32
CA CYS A 116 -26.15 8.59 11.10
C CYS A 116 -25.77 8.83 9.63
N ARG A 117 -26.69 8.56 8.70
CA ARG A 117 -26.49 8.64 7.24
C ARG A 117 -26.30 10.06 6.73
N ALA A 118 -26.94 11.05 7.37
CA ALA A 118 -26.82 12.46 7.01
C ALA A 118 -25.48 13.08 7.45
N LYS A 119 -25.00 12.74 8.66
CA LYS A 119 -23.70 13.21 9.18
C LYS A 119 -22.52 12.50 8.53
N SER A 120 -22.68 11.22 8.16
CA SER A 120 -21.62 10.50 7.45
C SER A 120 -21.36 11.11 6.07
N ARG A 121 -22.40 11.50 5.31
CA ARG A 121 -22.24 12.07 3.96
C ARG A 121 -21.40 13.36 3.90
N SER A 122 -21.60 14.31 4.83
CA SER A 122 -20.80 15.55 4.85
C SER A 122 -19.35 15.31 5.34
N SER A 123 -19.18 14.41 6.31
CA SER A 123 -17.86 13.93 6.73
C SER A 123 -17.14 13.17 5.62
N TRP A 124 -17.90 12.47 4.76
CA TRP A 124 -17.40 11.72 3.61
C TRP A 124 -16.88 12.62 2.51
N SER A 125 -17.57 13.72 2.19
CA SER A 125 -17.04 14.72 1.26
C SER A 125 -15.77 15.34 1.84
N ALA A 126 -15.73 15.73 3.12
CA ALA A 126 -14.54 16.30 3.74
C ALA A 126 -13.34 15.33 3.77
N LEU A 127 -13.56 14.05 4.10
CA LEU A 127 -12.52 13.02 4.08
C LEU A 127 -12.08 12.65 2.67
N ARG A 128 -12.99 12.59 1.69
CA ARG A 128 -12.59 12.46 0.28
C ARG A 128 -11.80 13.67 -0.15
N SER A 129 -12.19 14.90 0.20
CA SER A 129 -11.43 16.11 -0.11
C SER A 129 -10.02 16.05 0.49
N LEU A 130 -9.87 15.60 1.74
CA LEU A 130 -8.57 15.43 2.39
C LEU A 130 -7.74 14.30 1.78
N ALA A 131 -8.37 13.18 1.44
CA ALA A 131 -7.73 12.06 0.75
C ALA A 131 -7.35 12.43 -0.70
N SER A 132 -8.13 13.28 -1.38
CA SER A 132 -7.91 13.74 -2.77
C SER A 132 -6.95 14.92 -2.84
N ALA A 133 -6.90 15.78 -1.83
CA ALA A 133 -5.94 16.88 -1.73
C ALA A 133 -4.50 16.35 -1.57
N ALA A 134 -4.35 15.15 -1.01
CA ALA A 134 -3.09 14.42 -1.02
C ALA A 134 -2.71 13.85 -2.41
N TRP A 135 -3.49 14.07 -3.47
CA TRP A 135 -3.27 13.54 -4.84
C TRP A 135 -3.03 14.63 -5.90
N ARG A 136 -2.92 15.91 -5.50
CA ARG A 136 -2.33 16.97 -6.33
C ARG A 136 -0.89 17.22 -5.90
#